data_AF-G9L059-F1
#
_entry.id   AF-G9L059-F1
#
_cell.length_a   1.000
_cell.length_b   1.000
_cell.length_c   1.000
_cell.angle_alpha   90.00
_cell.angle_beta   90.00
_cell.angle_gamma   90.00
#
_symmetry.space_group_name_H-M   'P 1'
#
loop_
_entity.id
_entity.type
_entity.pdbx_description
1 polymer ?
#
loop_
_entity_poly.entity_id
_entity_poly.type
_entity_poly.pdbx_seq_one_letter_code
_entity_poly.pdbx_strand_id
1 'polypeptide(L)'
;SSELGKQSLPQTLFVTVESVNDEAPVITANRILQVWANSVTEITRSVLCAEDEDSSPQDLTYWVTPPSNGHLALQSFPDRSIQNFTQAQINKGQLVFVHTGPMSGGFNFQVTDGLNFAPRQIFSITARTLTLSLEVNRGLSIFPGSMKPLSSGDLRAVTNDADSTGNRTVTFTVISSPRLGRLVRVNSDNSTEDVSVFTQNLV
;
A
#
# COMPACT_ATOMS: atom_id res chain seq x y z
N SER A 1 21.62 -65.65 42.47
CA SER A 1 21.25 -64.51 41.60
C SER A 1 21.38 -63.23 42.40
N SER A 2 22.28 -62.32 41.99
CA SER A 2 22.18 -60.87 42.22
C SER A 2 23.46 -60.19 41.71
N GLU A 3 23.52 -59.89 40.42
CA GLU A 3 24.46 -58.87 39.93
C GLU A 3 24.03 -57.52 40.49
N LEU A 4 24.78 -56.98 41.45
CA LEU A 4 24.61 -55.60 41.89
C LEU A 4 25.22 -54.68 40.81
N GLY A 5 24.36 -54.14 39.95
CA GLY A 5 24.72 -53.10 39.00
C GLY A 5 25.23 -51.86 39.74
N LYS A 6 26.53 -51.57 39.60
CA LYS A 6 27.11 -50.33 40.11
C LYS A 6 26.83 -49.21 39.11
N GLN A 7 26.11 -48.18 39.55
CA GLN A 7 25.92 -46.94 38.80
C GLN A 7 26.47 -45.76 39.59
N SER A 8 26.98 -44.76 38.88
CA SER A 8 27.40 -43.49 39.48
C SER A 8 26.18 -42.65 39.85
N LEU A 9 26.40 -41.64 40.72
CA LEU A 9 25.41 -40.59 40.93
C LEU A 9 25.21 -39.79 39.63
N PRO A 10 23.99 -39.30 39.33
CA PRO A 10 23.77 -38.43 38.19
C PRO A 10 24.63 -37.17 38.28
N GLN A 11 25.16 -36.73 37.15
CA GLN A 11 25.98 -35.53 37.07
C GLN A 11 25.53 -34.67 35.89
N THR A 12 25.41 -33.37 36.12
CA THR A 12 24.95 -32.41 35.11
C THR A 12 26.14 -31.89 34.33
N LEU A 13 26.09 -32.05 33.01
CA LEU A 13 27.02 -31.42 32.08
C LEU A 13 26.38 -30.15 31.51
N PHE A 14 27.11 -29.05 31.54
CA PHE A 14 26.71 -27.82 30.86
C PHE A 14 27.30 -27.81 29.45
N VAL A 15 26.43 -27.69 28.45
CA VAL A 15 26.80 -27.62 27.03
C VAL A 15 26.39 -26.23 26.53
N THR A 16 27.34 -25.51 25.94
CA THR A 16 27.09 -24.23 25.26
C THR A 16 27.13 -24.48 23.77
N VAL A 17 26.07 -24.10 23.05
CA VAL A 17 26.00 -24.18 21.59
C VAL A 17 26.25 -22.78 21.04
N GLU A 18 27.25 -22.64 20.20
CA GLU A 18 27.53 -21.40 19.45
C GLU A 18 26.74 -21.45 18.14
N SER A 19 25.98 -20.40 17.84
CA SER A 19 25.24 -20.27 16.58
C SER A 19 26.21 -20.00 15.43
N VAL A 20 26.07 -20.74 14.34
CA VAL A 20 26.70 -20.46 13.06
C VAL A 20 25.60 -20.04 12.10
N ASN A 21 25.85 -19.05 11.25
CA ASN A 21 24.94 -18.76 10.15
C ASN A 21 25.21 -19.79 9.04
N ASP A 22 24.37 -20.81 8.98
CA ASP A 22 24.46 -21.94 8.06
C ASP A 22 23.18 -22.16 7.25
N GLU A 23 22.11 -21.44 7.55
CA GLU A 23 20.88 -21.44 6.77
C GLU A 23 20.85 -20.32 5.74
N ALA A 24 20.11 -20.55 4.64
CA ALA A 24 19.97 -19.56 3.59
C ALA A 24 18.62 -18.83 3.68
N PRO A 25 18.57 -17.52 3.39
CA PRO A 25 17.32 -16.78 3.47
C PRO A 25 16.24 -17.34 2.54
N VAL A 26 15.01 -17.41 3.04
CA VAL A 26 13.85 -17.93 2.31
C VAL A 26 12.86 -16.80 2.03
N ILE A 27 12.45 -16.67 0.77
CA ILE A 27 11.40 -15.70 0.38
C ILE A 27 10.03 -16.26 0.73
N THR A 28 9.38 -15.67 1.72
CA THR A 28 8.06 -16.08 2.23
C THR A 28 6.90 -15.32 1.58
N ALA A 29 7.16 -14.15 0.99
CA ALA A 29 6.18 -13.42 0.19
C ALA A 29 6.81 -12.74 -1.04
N ASN A 30 6.18 -12.93 -2.20
CA ASN A 30 6.48 -12.24 -3.45
C ASN A 30 5.17 -12.12 -4.26
N ARG A 31 4.35 -11.12 -3.93
CA ARG A 31 3.05 -10.86 -4.57
C ARG A 31 3.16 -9.68 -5.51
N ILE A 32 2.27 -9.63 -6.50
CA ILE A 32 2.16 -8.49 -7.40
C ILE A 32 1.79 -7.25 -6.59
N LEU A 33 2.61 -6.20 -6.68
CA LEU A 33 2.30 -4.90 -6.09
C LEU A 33 1.32 -4.16 -7.01
N GLN A 34 0.13 -3.86 -6.49
CA GLN A 34 -0.82 -2.97 -7.15
C GLN A 34 -0.61 -1.54 -6.69
N VAL A 35 -0.42 -0.60 -7.63
CA VAL A 35 -0.17 0.81 -7.33
C VAL A 35 -1.13 1.72 -8.09
N TRP A 36 -1.34 2.94 -7.61
CA TRP A 36 -1.97 3.96 -8.42
C TRP A 36 -0.94 4.57 -9.38
N ALA A 37 -1.34 4.82 -10.62
CA ALA A 37 -0.48 5.50 -11.59
C ALA A 37 -0.04 6.87 -11.05
N ASN A 38 1.26 7.16 -11.17
CA ASN A 38 1.89 8.41 -10.70
C ASN A 38 1.77 8.64 -9.19
N SER A 39 1.71 7.57 -8.40
CA SER A 39 1.64 7.63 -6.94
C SER A 39 2.88 7.03 -6.27
N VAL A 40 2.97 7.29 -4.96
CA VAL A 40 3.91 6.63 -4.06
C VAL A 40 3.13 5.59 -3.27
N THR A 41 3.58 4.33 -3.31
CA THR A 41 2.93 3.20 -2.63
C THR A 41 3.92 2.51 -1.68
N GLU A 42 3.51 2.27 -0.44
CA GLU A 42 4.32 1.53 0.54
C GLU A 42 4.43 0.05 0.15
N ILE A 43 5.62 -0.52 0.30
CA ILE A 43 5.85 -1.96 0.16
C ILE A 43 5.87 -2.56 1.55
N THR A 44 4.89 -3.41 1.85
CA THR A 44 4.71 -4.03 3.15
C THR A 44 5.15 -5.50 3.14
N ARG A 45 5.31 -6.09 4.34
CA ARG A 45 5.66 -7.51 4.46
C ARG A 45 4.65 -8.46 3.82
N SER A 46 3.40 -8.04 3.63
CA SER A 46 2.38 -8.89 3.02
C SER A 46 2.59 -9.10 1.52
N VAL A 47 3.37 -8.22 0.86
CA VAL A 47 3.66 -8.30 -0.57
C VAL A 47 5.10 -8.74 -0.86
N LEU A 48 6.07 -8.38 -0.01
CA LEU A 48 7.47 -8.77 -0.14
C LEU A 48 8.05 -9.12 1.22
N CYS A 49 8.50 -10.36 1.41
CA CYS A 49 9.07 -10.81 2.68
C CYS A 49 10.07 -11.95 2.47
N ALA A 50 11.15 -11.89 3.24
CA ALA A 50 12.15 -12.91 3.41
C ALA A 50 12.35 -13.13 4.90
N GLU A 51 12.54 -14.38 5.27
CA GLU A 51 12.81 -14.82 6.64
C GLU A 51 14.00 -15.77 6.61
N ASP A 52 14.69 -15.84 7.73
CA ASP A 52 15.86 -16.67 7.92
C ASP A 52 15.87 -17.15 9.39
N GLU A 53 16.32 -18.38 9.64
CA GLU A 53 16.23 -19.00 10.96
C GLU A 53 17.32 -18.50 11.92
N ASP A 54 18.48 -18.09 11.39
CA ASP A 54 19.65 -17.68 12.17
C ASP A 54 19.99 -16.18 12.04
N SER A 55 19.39 -15.49 11.06
CA SER A 55 19.67 -14.09 10.75
C SER A 55 18.50 -13.15 11.05
N SER A 56 18.79 -11.96 11.58
CA SER A 56 17.75 -11.00 11.93
C SER A 56 17.26 -10.23 10.68
N PRO A 57 16.06 -9.61 10.71
CA PRO A 57 15.57 -8.81 9.59
C PRO A 57 16.47 -7.63 9.19
N GLN A 58 17.39 -7.20 10.06
CA GLN A 58 18.34 -6.12 9.76
C GLN A 58 19.52 -6.62 8.92
N ASP A 59 19.84 -7.91 9.02
CA ASP A 59 20.94 -8.56 8.32
C ASP A 59 20.51 -9.01 6.92
N LEU A 60 19.21 -9.29 6.74
CA LEU A 60 18.62 -9.62 5.44
C LEU A 60 18.55 -8.41 4.51
N THR A 61 19.43 -8.38 3.51
CA THR A 61 19.56 -7.33 2.52
C THR A 61 19.05 -7.79 1.15
N TYR A 62 18.18 -6.99 0.56
CA TYR A 62 17.68 -7.14 -0.80
C TYR A 62 18.56 -6.33 -1.76
N TRP A 63 18.96 -6.93 -2.87
CA TRP A 63 19.56 -6.25 -4.03
C TRP A 63 18.62 -6.33 -5.21
N VAL A 64 18.37 -5.19 -5.87
CA VAL A 64 17.38 -5.10 -6.95
C VAL A 64 17.96 -4.47 -8.20
N THR A 65 17.47 -4.90 -9.36
CA THR A 65 17.68 -4.15 -10.60
C THR A 65 16.76 -2.92 -10.63
N PRO A 66 17.13 -1.83 -11.33
CA PRO A 66 16.21 -0.72 -11.55
C PRO A 66 14.86 -1.21 -12.13
N PRO A 67 13.71 -0.81 -11.54
CA PRO A 67 12.41 -1.18 -12.08
C PRO A 67 12.16 -0.50 -13.43
N SER A 68 11.41 -1.15 -14.32
CA SER A 68 11.06 -0.59 -15.63
C SER A 68 9.92 0.44 -15.60
N ASN A 69 9.20 0.55 -14.48
CA ASN A 69 8.01 1.38 -14.31
C ASN A 69 8.03 2.23 -13.04
N GLY A 70 9.21 2.68 -12.63
CA GLY A 70 9.37 3.54 -11.47
C GLY A 70 10.70 3.32 -10.77
N HIS A 71 10.74 3.66 -9.49
CA HIS A 71 11.89 3.41 -8.64
C HIS A 71 11.48 3.10 -7.22
N LEU A 72 12.38 2.43 -6.50
CA LEU A 72 12.25 2.21 -5.05
C LEU A 72 12.93 3.37 -4.32
N ALA A 73 12.35 3.79 -3.20
CA ALA A 73 12.88 4.85 -2.36
C ALA A 73 12.56 4.58 -0.89
N LEU A 74 13.23 5.32 0.00
CA LEU A 74 12.79 5.39 1.40
C LEU A 74 11.68 6.43 1.54
N GLN A 75 10.70 6.17 2.40
CA GLN A 75 9.57 7.05 2.66
C GLN A 75 9.99 8.47 3.05
N SER A 76 11.12 8.62 3.74
CA SER A 76 11.68 9.92 4.13
C SER A 76 12.29 10.71 2.96
N PHE A 77 12.66 10.04 1.87
CA PHE A 77 13.31 10.64 0.70
C PHE A 77 12.79 10.00 -0.61
N PRO A 78 11.51 10.20 -0.98
CA PRO A 78 10.89 9.53 -2.13
C PRO A 78 11.56 9.87 -3.48
N ASP A 79 12.24 11.01 -3.58
CA ASP A 79 12.95 11.44 -4.79
C ASP A 79 14.32 10.76 -4.98
N ARG A 80 14.82 10.03 -3.97
CA ARG A 80 16.10 9.33 -4.04
C ARG A 80 15.89 7.85 -4.29
N SER A 81 16.27 7.40 -5.48
CA SER A 81 16.22 5.98 -5.82
C SER A 81 17.26 5.18 -5.03
N ILE A 82 16.84 3.99 -4.60
CA ILE A 82 17.70 3.00 -3.93
C ILE A 82 17.66 1.68 -4.69
N GLN A 83 18.74 0.91 -4.59
CA GLN A 83 18.86 -0.43 -5.19
C GLN A 83 19.09 -1.53 -4.15
N ASN A 84 19.18 -1.14 -2.88
CA ASN A 84 19.27 -2.05 -1.76
C ASN A 84 18.45 -1.53 -0.58
N PHE A 85 17.95 -2.47 0.20
CA PHE A 85 17.18 -2.22 1.42
C PHE A 85 17.16 -3.49 2.27
N THR A 86 16.79 -3.38 3.55
CA THR A 86 16.71 -4.53 4.45
C THR A 86 15.28 -4.98 4.70
N GLN A 87 15.10 -6.23 5.15
CA GLN A 87 13.79 -6.71 5.59
C GLN A 87 13.24 -5.85 6.74
N ALA A 88 14.11 -5.33 7.62
CA ALA A 88 13.72 -4.42 8.68
C ALA A 88 13.11 -3.09 8.16
N GLN A 89 13.56 -2.58 7.01
CA GLN A 89 12.98 -1.37 6.41
C GLN A 89 11.57 -1.63 5.86
N ILE A 90 11.32 -2.81 5.26
CA ILE A 90 9.97 -3.25 4.90
C ILE A 90 9.09 -3.37 6.16
N ASN A 91 9.59 -4.04 7.20
CA ASN A 91 8.84 -4.28 8.43
C ASN A 91 8.46 -2.99 9.16
N LYS A 92 9.27 -1.93 9.01
CA LYS A 92 9.03 -0.59 9.59
C LYS A 92 8.19 0.33 8.68
N GLY A 93 7.72 -0.14 7.52
CA GLY A 93 6.95 0.66 6.56
C GLY A 93 7.75 1.78 5.87
N GLN A 94 9.08 1.64 5.83
CA GLN A 94 9.98 2.69 5.32
C GLN A 94 10.25 2.57 3.83
N LEU A 95 9.94 1.43 3.20
CA LEU A 95 10.17 1.21 1.78
C LEU A 95 8.95 1.61 0.97
N VAL A 96 9.15 2.43 -0.05
CA VAL A 96 8.11 2.85 -0.98
C VAL A 96 8.52 2.62 -2.43
N PHE A 97 7.52 2.40 -3.29
CA PHE A 97 7.65 2.43 -4.73
C PHE A 97 7.03 3.70 -5.28
N VAL A 98 7.79 4.43 -6.10
CA VAL A 98 7.34 5.62 -6.79
C VAL A 98 7.08 5.24 -8.25
N HIS A 99 5.80 5.18 -8.63
CA HIS A 99 5.42 4.76 -9.97
C HIS A 99 5.65 5.88 -10.99
N THR A 100 6.42 5.59 -12.05
CA THR A 100 6.54 6.45 -13.22
C THR A 100 6.65 5.60 -14.50
N GLY A 101 6.03 6.06 -15.60
CA GLY A 101 6.12 5.35 -16.89
C GLY A 101 5.07 4.25 -17.08
N PRO A 102 5.44 3.06 -17.61
CA PRO A 102 4.48 2.03 -18.05
C PRO A 102 3.57 1.47 -16.95
N MET A 103 2.35 1.03 -17.30
CA MET A 103 1.39 0.46 -16.33
C MET A 103 1.81 -0.89 -15.74
N SER A 104 2.79 -1.57 -16.32
CA SER A 104 3.26 -2.87 -15.86
C SER A 104 4.77 -2.92 -15.94
N GLY A 105 5.39 -3.48 -14.92
CA GLY A 105 6.83 -3.62 -14.84
C GLY A 105 7.22 -4.41 -13.60
N GLY A 106 8.41 -4.12 -13.09
CA GLY A 106 8.99 -4.84 -11.97
C GLY A 106 10.49 -4.81 -12.00
N PHE A 107 11.09 -5.59 -11.11
CA PHE A 107 12.53 -5.72 -10.98
C PHE A 107 12.92 -7.15 -10.61
N ASN A 108 14.14 -7.54 -10.96
CA ASN A 108 14.76 -8.73 -10.40
C ASN A 108 15.33 -8.39 -9.03
N PHE A 109 15.25 -9.33 -8.09
CA PHE A 109 15.88 -9.18 -6.79
C PHE A 109 16.55 -10.47 -6.31
N GLN A 110 17.47 -10.30 -5.36
CA GLN A 110 18.08 -11.37 -4.59
C GLN A 110 18.21 -10.93 -3.13
N VAL A 111 18.07 -11.87 -2.19
CA VAL A 111 18.24 -11.61 -0.76
C VAL A 111 19.47 -12.34 -0.25
N THR A 112 20.21 -11.69 0.63
CA THR A 112 21.38 -12.24 1.32
C THR A 112 21.37 -11.79 2.76
N ASP A 113 21.87 -12.64 3.65
CA ASP A 113 22.21 -12.36 5.04
C ASP A 113 23.68 -11.91 5.21
N GLY A 114 24.43 -11.83 4.10
CA GLY A 114 25.87 -11.53 4.06
C GLY A 114 26.78 -12.74 3.80
N LEU A 115 26.29 -13.98 4.00
CA LEU A 115 27.02 -15.22 3.77
C LEU A 115 26.35 -16.08 2.70
N ASN A 116 25.05 -16.27 2.84
CA ASN A 116 24.20 -17.08 1.98
C ASN A 116 23.31 -16.19 1.09
N PHE A 117 22.78 -16.80 0.03
CA PHE A 117 21.93 -16.12 -0.95
C PHE A 117 20.67 -16.93 -1.24
N ALA A 118 19.52 -16.27 -1.15
CA ALA A 118 18.28 -16.79 -1.68
C ALA A 118 18.35 -16.88 -3.22
N PRO A 119 17.55 -17.75 -3.86
CA PRO A 119 17.38 -17.75 -5.31
C PRO A 119 16.88 -16.40 -5.83
N ARG A 120 17.36 -16.01 -7.02
CA ARG A 120 16.88 -14.79 -7.70
C ARG A 120 15.40 -14.91 -8.05
N GLN A 121 14.65 -13.83 -7.86
CA GLN A 121 13.24 -13.75 -8.17
C GLN A 121 12.89 -12.46 -8.90
N ILE A 122 11.68 -12.43 -9.47
CA ILE A 122 11.09 -11.25 -10.12
C ILE A 122 9.99 -10.74 -9.20
N PHE A 123 10.03 -9.44 -8.89
CA PHE A 123 8.95 -8.73 -8.23
C PHE A 123 8.16 -7.95 -9.26
N SER A 124 6.88 -8.27 -9.44
CA SER A 124 6.02 -7.66 -10.45
C SER A 124 5.17 -6.53 -9.89
N ILE A 125 5.02 -5.46 -10.67
CA ILE A 125 4.30 -4.24 -10.29
C ILE A 125 3.30 -3.91 -11.39
N THR A 126 2.05 -3.66 -11.00
CA THR A 126 0.98 -3.24 -11.91
C THR A 126 0.32 -1.99 -11.39
N ALA A 127 0.27 -0.96 -12.22
CA ALA A 127 -0.42 0.28 -11.95
C ALA A 127 -1.83 0.28 -12.51
N ARG A 128 -2.72 0.96 -11.80
CA ARG A 128 -4.08 1.27 -12.25
C ARG A 128 -4.30 2.78 -12.25
N THR A 129 -5.07 3.25 -13.21
CA THR A 129 -5.48 4.65 -13.29
C THR A 129 -6.72 4.87 -12.44
N LEU A 130 -6.79 6.04 -11.78
CA LEU A 130 -8.02 6.46 -11.12
C LEU A 130 -9.03 6.85 -12.20
N THR A 131 -10.17 6.16 -12.21
CA THR A 131 -11.28 6.45 -13.10
C THR A 131 -12.39 7.09 -12.29
N LEU A 132 -12.90 8.21 -12.77
CA LEU A 132 -14.07 8.89 -12.22
C LEU A 132 -15.14 8.91 -13.32
N SER A 133 -16.32 8.38 -13.03
CA SER A 133 -17.44 8.36 -13.96
C SER A 133 -18.72 8.87 -13.29
N LEU A 134 -19.59 9.50 -14.08
CA LEU A 134 -20.89 9.95 -13.62
C LEU A 134 -21.91 8.84 -13.83
N GLU A 135 -22.36 8.22 -12.75
CA GLU A 135 -23.32 7.12 -12.79
C GLU A 135 -24.77 7.62 -12.86
N VAL A 136 -25.08 8.70 -12.12
CA VAL A 136 -26.42 9.27 -12.07
C VAL A 136 -26.36 10.75 -12.42
N ASN A 137 -27.21 11.15 -13.36
CA ASN A 137 -27.49 12.54 -13.70
C ASN A 137 -28.94 12.68 -14.20
N ARG A 138 -29.89 12.66 -13.27
CA ARG A 138 -31.33 12.71 -13.60
C ARG A 138 -31.88 14.13 -13.75
N GLY A 139 -31.05 15.13 -13.48
CA GLY A 139 -31.49 16.51 -13.33
C GLY A 139 -32.37 16.70 -12.08
N LEU A 140 -32.76 17.95 -11.84
CA LEU A 140 -33.54 18.32 -10.67
C LEU A 140 -34.86 18.97 -11.13
N SER A 141 -35.98 18.32 -10.81
CA SER A 141 -37.32 18.92 -10.98
C SER A 141 -37.77 19.55 -9.66
N ILE A 142 -38.02 20.86 -9.68
CA ILE A 142 -38.44 21.64 -8.51
C ILE A 142 -39.57 22.59 -8.91
N PHE A 143 -40.45 22.93 -7.95
CA PHE A 143 -41.46 23.96 -8.17
C PHE A 143 -40.83 25.36 -8.00
N PRO A 144 -41.30 26.37 -8.75
CA PRO A 144 -40.85 27.74 -8.57
C PRO A 144 -40.98 28.19 -7.11
N GLY A 145 -39.91 28.77 -6.56
CA GLY A 145 -39.86 29.24 -5.16
C GLY A 145 -39.59 28.17 -4.10
N SER A 146 -39.50 26.89 -4.48
CA SER A 146 -39.17 25.79 -3.55
C SER A 146 -37.67 25.47 -3.52
N MET A 147 -37.23 24.79 -2.45
CA MET A 147 -35.89 24.24 -2.32
C MET A 147 -35.96 22.72 -2.34
N LYS A 148 -35.07 22.06 -3.08
CA LYS A 148 -34.90 20.60 -3.08
C LYS A 148 -33.42 20.26 -2.85
N PRO A 149 -33.10 19.38 -1.88
CA PRO A 149 -31.73 18.94 -1.69
C PRO A 149 -31.24 18.15 -2.91
N LEU A 150 -29.98 18.37 -3.30
CA LEU A 150 -29.31 17.57 -4.32
C LEU A 150 -28.82 16.28 -3.68
N SER A 151 -29.42 15.15 -4.05
CA SER A 151 -29.10 13.83 -3.48
C SER A 151 -28.30 12.97 -4.46
N SER A 152 -27.76 11.84 -3.96
CA SER A 152 -27.13 10.80 -4.78
C SER A 152 -28.10 10.06 -5.72
N GLY A 153 -29.41 10.31 -5.59
CA GLY A 153 -30.42 9.89 -6.56
C GLY A 153 -30.58 10.85 -7.74
N ASP A 154 -30.16 12.11 -7.59
CA ASP A 154 -30.23 13.13 -8.64
C ASP A 154 -28.89 13.23 -9.39
N LEU A 155 -27.76 13.23 -8.65
CA LEU A 155 -26.41 13.32 -9.17
C LEU A 155 -25.47 12.41 -8.38
N ARG A 156 -24.77 11.49 -9.04
CA ARG A 156 -23.80 10.58 -8.39
C ARG A 156 -22.63 10.26 -9.30
N ALA A 157 -21.43 10.52 -8.81
CA ALA A 157 -20.20 10.03 -9.41
C ALA A 157 -19.73 8.77 -8.68
N VAL A 158 -19.05 7.89 -9.41
CA VAL A 158 -18.41 6.68 -8.89
C VAL A 158 -16.96 6.64 -9.33
N THR A 159 -16.13 5.94 -8.57
CA THR A 159 -14.73 5.73 -8.89
C THR A 159 -14.35 4.27 -8.73
N ASN A 160 -13.27 3.85 -9.40
CA ASN A 160 -12.69 2.53 -9.25
C ASN A 160 -11.79 2.39 -8.00
N ASP A 161 -11.74 3.41 -7.14
CA ASP A 161 -11.13 3.36 -5.81
C ASP A 161 -12.10 2.73 -4.80
N ALA A 162 -12.17 1.39 -4.82
CA ALA A 162 -13.06 0.60 -3.96
C ALA A 162 -12.56 0.49 -2.50
N ASP A 163 -11.27 0.76 -2.25
CA ASP A 163 -10.65 0.66 -0.92
C ASP A 163 -10.65 2.03 -0.23
N SER A 164 -11.80 2.71 -0.17
CA SER A 164 -12.06 4.07 0.37
C SER A 164 -11.77 4.24 1.87
N THR A 165 -10.70 3.61 2.35
CA THR A 165 -10.09 3.68 3.69
C THR A 165 -9.58 5.08 4.05
N GLY A 166 -9.47 5.98 3.08
CA GLY A 166 -9.30 7.42 3.31
C GLY A 166 -10.57 8.14 2.89
N ASN A 167 -11.03 9.11 3.70
CA ASN A 167 -12.16 10.01 3.45
C ASN A 167 -12.01 10.82 2.14
N ARG A 168 -11.97 10.15 0.99
CA ARG A 168 -11.79 10.74 -0.32
C ARG A 168 -13.15 11.26 -0.79
N THR A 169 -13.15 12.51 -1.22
CA THR A 169 -14.35 13.20 -1.69
C THR A 169 -14.23 13.51 -3.16
N VAL A 170 -15.30 13.29 -3.91
CA VAL A 170 -15.43 13.81 -5.27
C VAL A 170 -15.87 15.26 -5.19
N THR A 171 -15.16 16.15 -5.89
CA THR A 171 -15.51 17.57 -5.97
C THR A 171 -16.21 17.86 -7.29
N PHE A 172 -17.41 18.41 -7.23
CA PHE A 172 -18.15 18.92 -8.37
C PHE A 172 -17.94 20.43 -8.48
N THR A 173 -17.57 20.90 -9.66
CA THR A 173 -17.46 22.32 -9.99
C THR A 173 -18.53 22.69 -11.00
N VAL A 174 -19.32 23.71 -10.69
CA VAL A 174 -20.35 24.26 -11.56
C VAL A 174 -19.69 25.15 -12.60
N ILE A 175 -19.63 24.66 -13.84
CA ILE A 175 -19.04 25.40 -14.98
C ILE A 175 -20.03 26.42 -15.55
N SER A 176 -21.34 26.19 -15.37
CA SER A 176 -22.39 27.09 -15.84
C SER A 176 -23.52 27.13 -14.82
N SER A 177 -23.84 28.33 -14.36
CA SER A 177 -24.90 28.53 -13.37
C SER A 177 -26.27 28.06 -13.91
N PRO A 178 -27.15 27.53 -13.05
CA PRO A 178 -28.49 27.14 -13.46
C PRO A 178 -29.26 28.33 -14.07
N ARG A 179 -30.03 28.10 -15.14
CA ARG A 179 -30.81 29.16 -15.80
C ARG A 179 -32.12 29.49 -15.09
N LEU A 180 -32.70 28.52 -14.37
CA LEU A 180 -34.04 28.61 -13.79
C LEU A 180 -34.02 28.60 -12.25
N GLY A 181 -32.89 28.97 -11.64
CA GLY A 181 -32.71 28.96 -10.19
C GLY A 181 -31.25 29.19 -9.79
N ARG A 182 -30.94 28.89 -8.53
CA ARG A 182 -29.58 28.97 -7.98
C ARG A 182 -29.28 27.73 -7.15
N LEU A 183 -28.01 27.34 -7.10
CA LEU A 183 -27.53 26.27 -6.26
C LEU A 183 -27.04 26.88 -4.94
N VAL A 184 -27.58 26.42 -3.82
CA VAL A 184 -27.24 26.97 -2.49
C VAL A 184 -26.79 25.87 -1.52
N ARG A 185 -25.87 26.21 -0.63
CA ARG A 185 -25.57 25.46 0.59
C ARG A 185 -26.40 26.03 1.73
N VAL A 186 -27.03 25.14 2.51
CA VAL A 186 -27.73 25.51 3.74
C VAL A 186 -26.77 25.32 4.91
N ASN A 187 -26.54 26.38 5.66
CA ASN A 187 -25.66 26.39 6.83
C ASN A 187 -26.41 25.95 8.09
N SER A 188 -25.67 25.70 9.18
CA SER A 188 -26.24 25.25 10.46
C SER A 188 -27.23 26.25 11.09
N ASP A 189 -27.12 27.53 10.73
CA ASP A 189 -28.00 28.62 11.15
C ASP A 189 -29.19 28.83 10.21
N ASN A 190 -29.44 27.89 9.29
CA ASN A 190 -30.44 27.95 8.23
C ASN A 190 -30.24 29.08 7.19
N SER A 191 -29.11 29.79 7.22
CA SER A 191 -28.74 30.73 6.16
C SER A 191 -28.38 29.97 4.88
N THR A 192 -28.56 30.61 3.73
CA THR A 192 -28.22 30.03 2.42
C THR A 192 -27.11 30.82 1.74
N GLU A 193 -26.12 30.11 1.22
CA GLU A 193 -25.01 30.68 0.44
C GLU A 193 -25.01 30.09 -0.96
N ASP A 194 -24.80 30.92 -2.00
CA ASP A 194 -24.62 30.43 -3.36
C ASP A 194 -23.33 29.61 -3.48
N VAL A 195 -23.42 28.45 -4.12
CA VAL A 195 -22.27 27.56 -4.28
C VAL A 195 -22.01 27.20 -5.73
N SER A 196 -20.75 27.30 -6.11
CA SER A 196 -20.21 26.80 -7.38
C SER A 196 -19.40 25.52 -7.21
N VAL A 197 -19.16 25.09 -5.97
CA VAL A 197 -18.38 23.89 -5.63
C VAL A 197 -19.04 23.13 -4.49
N PHE A 198 -19.23 21.82 -4.67
CA PHE A 198 -19.76 20.92 -3.66
C PHE A 198 -19.14 19.54 -3.77
N THR A 199 -19.29 18.71 -2.74
CA THR A 199 -18.63 17.41 -2.64
C THR A 199 -19.62 16.26 -2.52
N GLN A 200 -19.16 15.08 -2.92
CA GLN A 200 -19.78 13.79 -2.61
C GLN A 200 -18.75 12.92 -1.91
N ASN A 201 -19.13 12.34 -0.77
CA ASN A 201 -18.30 11.36 -0.08
C ASN A 201 -18.41 10.01 -0.80
N LEU A 202 -17.28 9.34 -1.00
CA LEU A 202 -17.25 7.95 -1.43
C LEU A 202 -17.56 7.08 -0.21
N VAL A 203 -18.68 6.37 -0.24
CA VAL A 203 -19.10 5.42 0.81
C VAL A 203 -18.51 4.07 0.49
#